data_AF-A0A1B3LKX9-F1
#
_entry.id   AF-A0A1B3LKX9-F1
#
_cell.length_a   1.000
_cell.length_b   1.000
_cell.length_c   1.000
_cell.angle_alpha   90.00
_cell.angle_beta   90.00
_cell.angle_gamma   90.00
#
_symmetry.space_group_name_H-M   'P 1'
#
loop_
_entity.id
_entity.type
_entity.pdbx_description
1 polymer ?
#
loop_
_entity_poly.entity_id
_entity_poly.type
_entity_poly.pdbx_seq_one_letter_code
_entity_poly.pdbx_strand_id
1 'polypeptide(L)'
;MLIIRLSARYGPLMFRHGAMAESVQPLCRPIGSIALGESDVKLGEIAGCEYWLDASTFAQLGEGAYLLDVLNPSVTPHGTPALTDRFVLRPQAG
;
A
#
# COMPACT_ATOMS: atom_id res chain seq x y z
N MET A 1 9.43 7.35 10.85
CA MET A 1 8.61 6.40 10.06
C MET A 1 8.82 6.67 8.56
N LEU A 2 8.84 5.63 7.70
CA LEU A 2 9.14 5.80 6.26
C LEU A 2 8.12 6.70 5.54
N ILE A 3 6.83 6.51 5.81
CA ILE A 3 5.73 7.29 5.20
C ILE A 3 5.98 8.79 5.32
N ILE A 4 6.25 9.28 6.53
CA ILE A 4 6.52 10.71 6.80
C ILE A 4 7.70 11.23 5.95
N ARG A 5 8.77 10.44 5.80
CA ARG A 5 9.94 10.86 5.00
C ARG A 5 9.61 10.90 3.51
N LEU A 6 8.78 9.97 3.03
CA LEU A 6 8.34 9.97 1.64
C LEU A 6 7.37 11.13 1.37
N SER A 7 6.43 11.40 2.29
CA SER A 7 5.50 12.53 2.15
C SER A 7 6.22 13.87 2.12
N ALA A 8 7.28 14.04 2.94
CA ALA A 8 8.10 15.25 2.91
C ALA A 8 8.86 15.44 1.57
N ARG A 9 9.18 14.34 0.87
CA ARG A 9 9.93 14.38 -0.39
C ARG A 9 9.03 14.51 -1.63
N TYR A 10 7.88 13.84 -1.62
CA TYR A 10 7.02 13.67 -2.79
C TYR A 10 5.67 14.38 -2.67
N GLY A 11 5.40 15.03 -1.53
CA GLY A 11 4.11 15.63 -1.23
C GLY A 11 3.13 14.61 -0.62
N PRO A 12 1.84 14.98 -0.49
CA PRO A 12 0.80 14.09 0.04
C PRO A 12 0.77 12.75 -0.69
N LEU A 13 0.68 11.64 0.07
CA LEU A 13 0.68 10.28 -0.46
C LEU A 13 -0.66 9.60 -0.23
N MET A 14 -0.94 8.59 -1.05
CA MET A 14 -2.03 7.64 -0.91
C MET A 14 -1.49 6.20 -1.05
N PHE A 15 -2.19 5.26 -0.42
CA PHE A 15 -2.07 3.84 -0.70
C PHE A 15 -3.26 3.38 -1.53
N ARG A 16 -2.99 2.64 -2.60
CA ARG A 16 -4.01 1.88 -3.33
C ARG A 16 -3.61 0.41 -3.32
N HIS A 17 -4.48 -0.42 -2.78
CA HIS A 17 -4.34 -1.86 -2.79
C HIS A 17 -5.36 -2.41 -3.78
N GLY A 18 -4.85 -2.80 -4.94
CA GLY A 18 -5.64 -3.22 -6.10
C GLY A 18 -5.12 -4.53 -6.67
N ALA A 19 -5.98 -5.33 -7.31
CA ALA A 19 -5.62 -6.56 -8.03
C ALA A 19 -4.70 -6.37 -9.28
N MET A 20 -4.02 -5.23 -9.38
CA MET A 20 -3.30 -4.79 -10.59
C MET A 20 -1.96 -5.52 -10.84
N ALA A 21 -1.55 -6.43 -9.96
CA ALA A 21 -0.37 -7.25 -10.14
C ALA A 21 -0.50 -8.56 -9.36
N GLU A 22 0.27 -9.59 -9.74
CA GLU A 22 0.32 -10.93 -9.10
C GLU A 22 0.61 -10.90 -7.58
N SER A 23 0.94 -9.74 -7.02
CA SER A 23 1.05 -9.50 -5.60
C SER A 23 -0.08 -8.59 -5.08
N VAL A 24 -0.84 -9.09 -4.11
CA VAL A 24 -1.76 -8.32 -3.25
C VAL A 24 -0.99 -7.46 -2.24
N GLN A 25 -0.18 -6.53 -2.74
CA GLN A 25 0.58 -5.59 -1.91
C GLN A 25 0.19 -4.15 -2.24
N PRO A 26 0.11 -3.25 -1.24
CA PRO A 26 -0.33 -1.88 -1.45
C PRO A 26 0.71 -1.05 -2.20
N LEU A 27 0.26 -0.30 -3.20
CA LEU A 27 1.08 0.70 -3.88
C LEU A 27 1.00 2.04 -3.14
N CYS A 28 2.14 2.60 -2.74
CA CYS A 28 2.22 3.95 -2.18
C CYS A 28 2.59 4.94 -3.28
N ARG A 29 1.80 5.98 -3.54
CA ARG A 29 2.08 6.99 -4.59
C ARG A 29 1.58 8.37 -4.16
N PRO A 30 2.02 9.48 -4.79
CA PRO A 30 1.42 10.79 -4.54
C PRO A 30 -0.09 10.78 -4.81
N ILE A 31 -0.85 11.56 -4.04
CA ILE A 31 -2.30 11.67 -4.21
C ILE A 31 -2.65 12.01 -5.68
N GLY A 32 -3.63 11.32 -6.24
CA GLY A 32 -4.08 11.49 -7.62
C GLY A 32 -3.20 10.80 -8.68
N SER A 33 -2.09 10.17 -8.28
CA SER A 33 -1.21 9.44 -9.23
C SER A 33 -1.79 8.09 -9.63
N ILE A 34 -2.75 7.55 -8.87
CA ILE A 34 -3.47 6.33 -9.22
C ILE A 34 -4.96 6.64 -9.19
N ALA A 35 -5.66 6.29 -10.26
CA ALA A 35 -7.11 6.46 -10.35
C ALA A 35 -7.82 5.58 -9.31
N LEU A 36 -8.91 6.08 -8.74
CA LEU A 36 -9.88 5.32 -7.96
C LEU A 36 -11.03 4.88 -8.89
N GLY A 37 -11.46 3.64 -8.75
CA GLY A 37 -12.65 3.08 -9.37
C GLY A 37 -13.82 3.04 -8.38
N GLU A 38 -15.01 2.76 -8.90
CA GLU A 38 -16.26 2.82 -8.13
C GLU A 38 -16.35 1.80 -6.99
N SER A 39 -15.59 0.71 -7.08
CA SER A 39 -15.55 -0.36 -6.08
C SER A 39 -14.44 -0.18 -5.04
N ASP A 40 -13.68 0.92 -5.09
CA ASP A 40 -12.65 1.19 -4.09
C ASP A 40 -13.24 1.77 -2.81
N VAL A 41 -12.85 1.20 -1.68
CA VAL A 41 -13.26 1.63 -0.35
C VAL A 41 -12.08 2.24 0.38
N LYS A 42 -12.25 3.43 0.96
CA LYS A 42 -11.28 4.02 1.88
C LYS A 42 -11.37 3.30 3.23
N LEU A 43 -10.37 2.51 3.57
CA LEU A 43 -10.29 1.81 4.85
C LEU A 43 -9.97 2.75 6.02
N GLY A 44 -9.26 3.84 5.73
CA GLY A 44 -8.84 4.82 6.74
C GLY A 44 -7.59 5.56 6.32
N GLU A 45 -6.79 5.96 7.31
CA GLU A 45 -5.57 6.74 7.11
C GLU A 45 -4.41 6.21 7.95
N ILE A 46 -3.21 6.21 7.37
CA ILE A 46 -1.97 5.81 8.03
C ILE A 46 -1.00 6.98 7.95
N ALA A 47 -0.75 7.63 9.09
CA ALA A 47 0.01 8.87 9.17
C ALA A 47 -0.44 9.94 8.17
N GLY A 48 -1.75 10.16 8.10
CA GLY A 48 -2.38 11.16 7.22
C GLY A 48 -2.40 10.79 5.74
N CYS A 49 -1.99 9.58 5.36
CA CYS A 49 -2.09 9.06 4.00
C CYS A 49 -3.29 8.12 3.90
N GLU A 50 -4.19 8.38 2.95
CA GLU A 50 -5.37 7.54 2.75
C GLU A 50 -4.99 6.13 2.29
N TYR A 51 -5.74 5.13 2.75
CA TYR A 51 -5.59 3.75 2.29
C TYR A 51 -6.87 3.28 1.62
N TRP A 52 -6.77 3.01 0.31
CA TRP A 52 -7.86 2.57 -0.54
C TRP A 52 -7.68 1.09 -0.90
N LEU A 53 -8.77 0.34 -0.84
CA LEU A 53 -8.81 -1.10 -1.13
C LEU A 53 -9.95 -1.39 -2.11
N ASP A 54 -9.65 -2.13 -3.18
CA ASP A 54 -10.67 -2.55 -4.12
C ASP A 54 -11.45 -3.78 -3.63
N ALA A 55 -12.71 -3.91 -4.04
CA ALA A 55 -13.59 -5.00 -3.63
C ALA A 55 -13.05 -6.42 -3.92
N SER A 56 -12.32 -6.63 -5.02
CA SER A 56 -11.75 -7.94 -5.36
C SER A 56 -10.55 -8.29 -4.48
N THR A 57 -9.71 -7.32 -4.13
CA THR A 57 -8.65 -7.52 -3.15
C THR A 57 -9.22 -7.74 -1.76
N PHE A 58 -10.28 -7.04 -1.37
CA PHE A 58 -10.98 -7.30 -0.11
C PHE A 58 -11.46 -8.75 -0.02
N ALA A 59 -12.10 -9.27 -1.07
CA ALA A 59 -12.53 -10.68 -1.12
C ALA A 59 -11.36 -11.68 -1.03
N GLN A 60 -10.18 -11.33 -1.56
CA GLN A 60 -8.98 -12.18 -1.48
C GLN A 60 -8.30 -12.14 -0.11
N LEU A 61 -8.22 -10.96 0.53
CA LEU A 61 -7.64 -10.82 1.86
C LEU A 61 -8.53 -11.52 2.89
N GLY A 62 -9.84 -11.29 2.82
CA GLY A 62 -10.80 -11.72 3.84
C GLY A 62 -10.86 -10.77 5.04
N GLU A 63 -11.74 -11.10 5.98
CA GLU A 63 -11.86 -10.36 7.24
C GLU A 63 -10.71 -10.73 8.19
N GLY A 64 -10.07 -9.72 8.79
CA GLY A 64 -9.00 -9.96 9.74
C GLY A 64 -8.19 -8.71 10.12
N ALA A 65 -7.20 -8.93 10.99
CA ALA A 65 -6.23 -7.92 11.36
C ALA A 65 -4.97 -8.04 10.49
N TYR A 66 -4.50 -6.92 9.97
CA TYR A 66 -3.31 -6.85 9.12
C TYR A 66 -2.37 -5.74 9.56
N LEU A 67 -1.07 -6.02 9.46
CA LEU A 67 0.00 -5.06 9.68
C LEU A 67 0.50 -4.54 8.34
N LEU A 68 0.57 -3.21 8.18
CA LEU A 68 1.32 -2.58 7.11
C LEU A 68 2.79 -2.45 7.54
N ASP A 69 3.66 -3.24 6.91
CA ASP A 69 5.09 -3.34 7.21
C ASP A 69 5.93 -2.80 6.04
N VAL A 70 7.23 -2.64 6.27
CA VAL A 70 8.21 -2.13 5.30
C VAL A 70 9.32 -3.16 5.13
N LEU A 71 9.49 -3.66 3.91
CA LEU A 71 10.61 -4.52 3.57
C LEU A 71 11.94 -3.77 3.67
N ASN A 72 12.95 -4.43 4.24
CA ASN A 72 14.33 -3.93 4.20
C ASN A 72 14.87 -3.97 2.76
N PRO A 73 15.76 -3.05 2.38
CA PRO A 73 16.21 -2.90 1.00
C PRO A 73 17.20 -4.00 0.55
N SER A 74 17.28 -5.12 1.28
CA SER A 74 18.32 -6.13 1.13
C SER A 74 17.96 -7.30 0.22
N VAL A 75 16.78 -7.31 -0.42
CA VAL A 75 16.38 -8.41 -1.32
C VAL A 75 15.61 -7.89 -2.53
N THR A 76 16.25 -7.87 -3.70
CA THR A 76 15.59 -8.12 -4.99
C THR A 76 16.61 -8.74 -5.97
N PRO A 77 16.32 -9.91 -6.58
CA PRO A 77 17.19 -10.48 -7.63
C PRO A 77 17.13 -9.70 -8.96
N HIS A 78 16.16 -8.77 -9.11
CA HIS A 78 15.91 -8.02 -10.34
C HIS A 78 15.51 -6.56 -10.03
N GLY A 79 16.47 -5.63 -10.11
CA GLY A 79 16.24 -4.18 -10.06
C GLY A 79 16.08 -3.58 -8.65
N THR A 80 16.29 -2.27 -8.53
CA THR A 80 16.04 -1.51 -7.29
C THR A 80 14.57 -1.08 -7.29
N PRO A 81 13.67 -1.68 -6.49
CA PRO A 81 12.29 -1.23 -6.38
C PRO A 81 12.26 0.23 -5.89
N ALA A 82 11.29 1.02 -6.34
CA ALA A 82 11.16 2.38 -5.83
C ALA A 82 10.92 2.33 -4.31
N LEU A 83 11.34 3.36 -3.58
CA LEU A 83 11.17 3.41 -2.12
C LEU A 83 9.70 3.22 -1.67
N THR A 84 8.77 3.57 -2.56
CA THR A 84 7.33 3.41 -2.45
C THR A 84 6.80 1.99 -2.65
N ASP A 85 7.62 1.07 -3.16
CA ASP A 85 7.27 -0.33 -3.45
C ASP A 85 7.72 -1.27 -2.33
N ARG A 86 8.12 -0.71 -1.19
CA ARG A 86 8.63 -1.45 -0.02
C ARG A 86 7.55 -1.79 1.00
N PHE A 87 6.33 -1.28 0.81
CA PHE A 87 5.23 -1.53 1.73
C PHE A 87 4.61 -2.89 1.47
N VAL A 88 4.45 -3.69 2.53
CA VAL A 88 3.81 -5.00 2.46
C VAL A 88 2.77 -5.16 3.55
N LEU A 89 1.65 -5.79 3.21
CA LEU A 89 0.61 -6.18 4.14
C LEU A 89 0.90 -7.59 4.67
N ARG A 90 0.86 -7.77 5.99
CA ARG A 90 1.07 -9.05 6.68
C ARG A 90 -0.14 -9.38 7.54
N PRO A 91 -0.72 -10.58 7.46
CA PRO A 91 -1.74 -11.01 8.41
C PRO A 91 -1.17 -10.99 9.83
N GLN A 92 -1.95 -10.50 10.79
CA GLN A 92 -1.65 -10.66 12.21
C GLN A 92 -2.39 -11.91 12.70
N ALA A 93 -1.66 -12.99 12.96
CA ALA A 93 -2.18 -14.07 13.78
C ALA A 93 -2.26 -13.58 15.23
N GLY A 94 -3.43 -13.74 15.85
CA GLY A 94 -3.65 -13.45 17.27
C GLY A 94 -2.90 -14.40 18.19
#